data_AF-A0AA96Z324-F1
#
_entry.id   AF-A0AA96Z324-F1
#
_cell.length_a   1.000
_cell.length_b   1.000
_cell.length_c   1.000
_cell.angle_alpha   90.00
_cell.angle_beta   90.00
_cell.angle_gamma   90.00
#
_symmetry.space_group_name_H-M   'P 1'
#
loop_
_entity.id
_entity.type
_entity.pdbx_description
1 polymer ?
#
loop_
_entity_poly.entity_id
_entity_poly.type
_entity_poly.pdbx_seq_one_letter_code
_entity_poly.pdbx_strand_id
1 'polypeptide(L)'
;MQLIGDDMNDLVCYKTMPVWNKASLPLMFQERHNTKEDTYAQLKVLKGSLDFIIFNEDGSEQHFTFDIHNQPPIIEPQVWHRISACSDDMECQLAFLCKPELKFYKEHGLTTPHSEVRYLCENHLSKPCKTLDLGSGRGRNSFYLALQGYDVTSVDINPQHIQAIDFVKKQAGVENIHTAVYDINSHQIQENYELIISTVVLMFLQREKIANVITNMQEHTLPGGVNVIVCAVETPDTPLDLVPFKCFLKPGELGGYYKDWDILKYNENPGHLHRTDSQGNRIKLNFATLIARKK
;
A
#
# COMPACT_ATOMS: atom_id res chain seq x y z
N MET A 1 27.80 15.46 3.93
CA MET A 1 27.00 14.35 3.39
C MET A 1 27.63 13.96 2.06
N GLN A 2 28.12 12.73 1.93
CA GLN A 2 28.72 12.23 0.69
C GLN A 2 27.60 12.24 -0.36
N LEU A 3 27.81 12.93 -1.48
CA LEU A 3 26.98 12.71 -2.67
C LEU A 3 27.26 11.27 -3.10
N ILE A 4 26.38 10.35 -2.72
CA ILE A 4 26.51 8.94 -3.07
C ILE A 4 26.21 8.83 -4.56
N GLY A 5 27.25 8.56 -5.34
CA GLY A 5 27.16 8.15 -6.73
C GLY A 5 26.72 6.69 -6.86
N ASP A 6 26.03 6.44 -7.96
CA ASP A 6 25.87 5.17 -8.68
C ASP A 6 24.87 4.10 -8.20
N ASP A 7 24.06 4.31 -7.16
CA ASP A 7 22.87 3.47 -6.85
C ASP A 7 21.53 4.10 -7.32
N MET A 8 21.59 5.18 -8.12
CA MET A 8 20.42 5.90 -8.64
C MET A 8 19.93 5.41 -10.01
N ASN A 9 20.49 4.32 -10.55
CA ASN A 9 20.14 3.79 -11.88
C ASN A 9 18.81 3.01 -11.94
N ASP A 10 18.14 2.78 -10.82
CA ASP A 10 16.94 1.92 -10.77
C ASP A 10 15.62 2.68 -10.57
N LEU A 11 15.63 4.01 -10.41
CA LEU A 11 14.39 4.78 -10.23
C LEU A 11 13.67 5.04 -11.56
N VAL A 12 12.34 4.93 -11.54
CA VAL A 12 11.48 5.25 -12.68
C VAL A 12 10.54 6.39 -12.35
N CYS A 13 10.33 7.28 -13.32
CA CYS A 13 9.34 8.35 -13.21
C CYS A 13 7.92 7.76 -13.30
N TYR A 14 7.05 8.14 -12.35
CA TYR A 14 5.63 7.78 -12.35
C TYR A 14 4.72 8.99 -12.50
N LYS A 15 5.23 10.21 -12.32
CA LYS A 15 4.45 11.44 -12.49
C LYS A 15 5.36 12.61 -12.83
N THR A 16 5.04 13.33 -13.89
CA THR A 16 5.71 14.57 -14.28
C THR A 16 4.73 15.72 -14.17
N MET A 17 5.14 16.79 -13.51
CA MET A 17 4.36 18.02 -13.39
C MET A 17 4.51 18.89 -14.64
N PRO A 18 3.58 19.82 -14.91
CA PRO A 18 3.79 20.85 -15.91
C PRO A 18 5.06 21.65 -15.64
N VAL A 19 5.60 22.29 -16.67
CA VAL A 19 6.65 23.30 -16.48
C VAL A 19 6.05 24.47 -15.70
N TRP A 20 6.77 24.92 -14.68
CA TRP A 20 6.41 26.07 -13.87
C TRP A 20 7.35 27.23 -14.14
N ASN A 21 6.80 28.42 -14.18
CA ASN A 21 7.54 29.67 -14.08
C ASN A 21 7.30 30.34 -12.72
N LYS A 22 7.91 31.49 -12.49
CA LYS A 22 7.75 32.27 -11.25
C LYS A 22 6.29 32.51 -10.83
N ALA A 23 5.39 32.76 -11.79
CA ALA A 23 3.98 33.03 -11.51
C ALA A 23 3.15 31.76 -11.28
N SER A 24 3.56 30.63 -11.85
CA SER A 24 2.81 29.36 -11.77
C SER A 24 3.39 28.35 -10.78
N LEU A 25 4.52 28.66 -10.13
CA LEU A 25 5.14 27.79 -9.13
C LEU A 25 4.16 27.58 -7.94
N PRO A 26 3.67 26.35 -7.69
CA PRO A 26 2.63 26.17 -6.68
C PRO A 26 3.15 26.50 -5.27
N LEU A 27 2.32 27.20 -4.49
CA LEU A 27 2.68 27.67 -3.15
C LEU A 27 3.14 26.55 -2.21
N MET A 28 2.54 25.36 -2.32
CA MET A 28 2.93 24.20 -1.51
C MET A 28 4.40 23.79 -1.65
N PHE A 29 5.04 24.08 -2.80
CA PHE A 29 6.46 23.80 -3.01
C PHE A 29 7.39 24.93 -2.51
N GLN A 30 6.80 26.08 -2.17
CA GLN A 30 7.50 27.22 -1.57
C GLN A 30 7.46 27.17 -0.03
N GLU A 31 6.51 26.43 0.52
CA GLU A 31 6.38 26.12 1.94
C GLU A 31 7.17 24.85 2.30
N ARG A 32 7.48 24.68 3.60
CA ARG A 32 8.18 23.49 4.10
C ARG A 32 7.31 22.25 3.91
N HIS A 33 7.76 21.34 3.06
CA HIS A 33 7.06 20.09 2.74
C HIS A 33 8.06 18.93 2.56
N ASN A 34 7.54 17.72 2.40
CA ASN A 34 8.32 16.56 1.98
C ASN A 34 7.49 15.67 1.05
N THR A 35 8.17 14.70 0.44
CA THR A 35 7.51 13.62 -0.31
C THR A 35 7.19 12.45 0.62
N LYS A 36 6.15 11.68 0.29
CA LYS A 36 5.77 10.47 1.02
C LYS A 36 6.87 9.40 0.94
N GLU A 37 6.83 8.42 1.84
CA GLU A 37 7.59 7.16 1.73
C GLU A 37 7.59 6.61 0.29
N ASP A 38 8.74 6.10 -0.14
CA ASP A 38 9.01 5.57 -1.48
C ASP A 38 8.73 6.55 -2.64
N THR A 39 8.78 7.86 -2.38
CA THR A 39 8.62 8.90 -3.41
C THR A 39 9.82 9.81 -3.43
N TYR A 40 10.59 9.73 -4.51
CA TYR A 40 11.71 10.62 -4.78
C TYR A 40 11.22 11.80 -5.61
N ALA A 41 11.82 12.97 -5.42
CA ALA A 41 11.53 14.17 -6.19
C ALA A 41 12.76 14.60 -7.00
N GLN A 42 12.60 14.80 -8.30
CA GLN A 42 13.64 15.33 -9.18
C GLN A 42 13.15 16.64 -9.78
N LEU A 43 13.74 17.73 -9.34
CA LEU A 43 13.50 19.05 -9.91
C LEU A 43 14.54 19.33 -10.97
N LYS A 44 14.10 19.79 -12.15
CA LYS A 44 14.98 20.22 -13.23
C LYS A 44 14.77 21.70 -13.52
N VAL A 45 15.83 22.49 -13.46
CA VAL A 45 15.84 23.89 -13.88
C VAL A 45 16.05 23.94 -15.39
N LEU A 46 15.08 24.51 -16.11
CA LEU A 46 15.09 24.64 -17.57
C LEU A 46 15.58 26.02 -18.00
N LYS A 47 15.35 27.04 -17.16
CA LYS A 47 15.78 28.42 -17.38
C LYS A 47 15.93 29.16 -16.05
N GLY A 48 16.80 30.16 -16.01
CA GLY A 48 17.04 30.99 -14.84
C GLY A 48 17.69 30.20 -13.69
N SER A 49 17.43 30.67 -12.47
CA SER A 49 17.86 30.05 -11.22
C SER A 49 16.75 30.01 -10.16
N LEU A 50 16.94 29.14 -9.17
CA LEU A 50 16.14 29.05 -7.95
C LEU A 50 17.01 28.83 -6.71
N ASP A 51 16.54 29.34 -5.59
CA ASP A 51 17.09 29.06 -4.27
C ASP A 51 16.25 27.97 -3.60
N PHE A 52 16.94 27.03 -2.98
CA PHE A 52 16.37 25.81 -2.41
C PHE A 52 16.89 25.61 -0.99
N ILE A 53 16.01 25.19 -0.09
CA ILE A 53 16.35 24.93 1.30
C ILE A 53 16.03 23.48 1.63
N ILE A 54 17.00 22.78 2.22
CA ILE A 54 16.85 21.45 2.81
C ILE A 54 16.96 21.58 4.33
N PHE A 55 16.01 20.98 5.05
CA PHE A 55 16.00 20.98 6.51
C PHE A 55 16.61 19.67 7.02
N ASN A 56 17.61 19.78 7.89
CA ASN A 56 18.20 18.63 8.59
C ASN A 56 17.25 18.14 9.70
N GLU A 57 17.53 16.95 10.24
CA GLU A 57 16.74 16.34 11.33
C GLU A 57 16.72 17.20 12.60
N ASP A 58 17.81 17.93 12.87
CA ASP A 58 17.93 18.86 14.00
C ASP A 58 17.19 20.20 13.77
N GLY A 59 16.56 20.37 12.59
CA GLY A 59 15.83 21.56 12.20
C GLY A 59 16.69 22.66 11.56
N SER A 60 18.01 22.47 11.43
CA SER A 60 18.88 23.45 10.76
C SER A 60 18.65 23.47 9.24
N GLU A 61 18.87 24.65 8.63
CA GLU A 61 18.66 24.89 7.20
C GLU A 61 19.98 24.82 6.42
N GLN A 62 19.95 24.15 5.27
CA GLN A 62 21.00 24.21 4.25
C GLN A 62 20.45 24.92 3.01
N HIS A 63 21.16 25.94 2.54
CA HIS A 63 20.75 26.78 1.42
C HIS A 63 21.58 26.45 0.18
N PHE A 64 20.89 26.30 -0.95
CA PHE A 64 21.49 26.01 -2.25
C PHE A 64 20.90 26.93 -3.30
N THR A 65 21.69 27.28 -4.31
CA THR A 65 21.20 27.93 -5.52
C THR A 65 21.47 27.01 -6.71
N PHE A 66 20.43 26.73 -7.47
CA PHE A 66 20.48 25.86 -8.63
C PHE A 66 20.11 26.62 -9.90
N ASP A 67 20.70 26.22 -11.01
CA ASP A 67 20.49 26.80 -12.34
C ASP A 67 20.62 25.73 -13.43
N ILE A 68 20.64 26.14 -14.70
CA ILE A 68 20.73 25.22 -15.84
C ILE A 68 22.03 24.41 -15.87
N HIS A 69 23.11 24.90 -15.26
CA HIS A 69 24.44 24.28 -15.22
C HIS A 69 24.71 23.53 -13.91
N ASN A 70 24.07 23.94 -12.82
CA ASN A 70 24.12 23.32 -11.50
C ASN A 70 22.72 22.86 -11.10
N GLN A 71 22.34 21.66 -11.51
CA GLN A 71 20.99 21.12 -11.28
C GLN A 71 20.80 20.64 -9.83
N PRO A 72 19.56 20.72 -9.30
CA PRO A 72 19.23 20.10 -8.02
C PRO A 72 19.49 18.58 -8.04
N PRO A 73 19.93 17.98 -6.93
CA PRO A 73 19.99 16.52 -6.81
C PRO A 73 18.58 15.93 -6.74
N ILE A 74 18.48 14.61 -6.88
CA ILE A 74 17.24 13.90 -6.52
C ILE A 74 17.07 13.99 -5.00
N ILE A 75 15.88 14.38 -4.57
CA ILE A 75 15.50 14.48 -3.16
C ILE A 75 14.91 13.14 -2.71
N GLU A 76 15.46 12.60 -1.64
CA GLU A 76 15.02 11.35 -1.02
C GLU A 76 13.63 11.48 -0.36
N PRO A 77 12.90 10.36 -0.20
CA PRO A 77 11.64 10.34 0.52
C PRO A 77 11.74 10.96 1.92
N GLN A 78 10.68 11.64 2.36
CA GLN A 78 10.55 12.20 3.71
C GLN A 78 11.55 13.33 4.06
N VAL A 79 12.48 13.70 3.17
CA VAL A 79 13.37 14.85 3.37
C VAL A 79 12.58 16.15 3.26
N TRP A 80 12.62 16.95 4.32
CA TRP A 80 11.95 18.25 4.37
C TRP A 80 12.72 19.29 3.55
N HIS A 81 12.01 19.97 2.65
CA HIS A 81 12.60 20.98 1.77
C HIS A 81 11.59 22.02 1.30
N ARG A 82 12.08 23.08 0.65
CA ARG A 82 11.27 24.09 -0.06
C ARG A 82 12.08 24.86 -1.10
N ILE A 83 11.39 25.45 -2.08
CA ILE A 83 11.95 26.48 -2.97
C ILE A 83 11.75 27.85 -2.30
N SER A 84 12.82 28.54 -1.94
CA SER A 84 12.75 29.78 -1.17
C SER A 84 12.65 31.04 -2.03
N ALA A 85 13.27 31.02 -3.21
CA ALA A 85 13.22 32.13 -4.16
C ALA A 85 13.48 31.63 -5.58
N CYS A 86 13.14 32.44 -6.57
CA CYS A 86 13.50 32.19 -7.96
C CYS A 86 13.68 33.49 -8.74
N SER A 87 14.54 33.42 -9.76
CA SER A 87 14.72 34.48 -10.76
C SER A 87 13.44 34.76 -11.54
N ASP A 88 13.33 35.95 -12.14
CA ASP A 88 12.13 36.36 -12.87
C ASP A 88 11.86 35.52 -14.13
N ASP A 89 12.92 35.00 -14.76
CA ASP A 89 12.84 34.17 -15.95
C ASP A 89 12.92 32.67 -15.65
N MET A 90 12.79 32.26 -14.38
CA MET A 90 12.85 30.87 -13.96
C MET A 90 11.80 30.03 -14.69
N GLU A 91 12.24 28.91 -15.24
CA GLU A 91 11.39 27.79 -15.65
C GLU A 91 11.93 26.49 -15.05
N CYS A 92 11.09 25.69 -14.41
CA CYS A 92 11.48 24.41 -13.84
C CYS A 92 10.40 23.34 -14.01
N GLN A 93 10.76 22.07 -13.86
CA GLN A 93 9.83 20.95 -13.92
C GLN A 93 10.15 19.94 -12.83
N LEU A 94 9.11 19.49 -12.13
CA LEU A 94 9.21 18.47 -11.10
C LEU A 94 8.74 17.11 -11.65
N ALA A 95 9.55 16.09 -11.44
CA ALA A 95 9.19 14.68 -11.63
C ALA A 95 9.20 13.95 -10.29
N PHE A 96 8.25 13.02 -10.11
CA PHE A 96 8.23 12.09 -8.99
C PHE A 96 8.66 10.71 -9.47
N LEU A 97 9.61 10.11 -8.75
CA LEU A 97 10.17 8.81 -9.05
C LEU A 97 9.91 7.82 -7.92
N CYS A 98 9.96 6.54 -8.26
CA CYS A 98 9.91 5.43 -7.33
C CYS A 98 10.70 4.25 -7.88
N LYS A 99 10.85 3.19 -7.08
CA LYS A 99 11.37 1.92 -7.60
C LYS A 99 10.40 1.30 -8.63
N PRO A 100 10.87 0.51 -9.61
CA PRO A 100 10.04 0.01 -10.71
C PRO A 100 8.84 -0.81 -10.24
N GLU A 101 9.01 -1.63 -9.21
CA GLU A 101 7.97 -2.46 -8.61
C GLU A 101 6.84 -1.66 -7.94
N LEU A 102 7.06 -0.37 -7.67
CA LEU A 102 6.07 0.52 -7.06
C LEU A 102 5.32 1.37 -8.09
N LYS A 103 5.81 1.43 -9.33
CA LYS A 103 5.34 2.36 -10.36
C LYS A 103 3.82 2.27 -10.56
N PHE A 104 3.32 1.06 -10.79
CA PHE A 104 1.88 0.80 -10.98
C PHE A 104 1.04 1.38 -9.83
N TYR A 105 1.45 1.14 -8.58
CA TYR A 105 0.70 1.60 -7.41
C TYR A 105 0.74 3.12 -7.28
N LYS A 106 1.88 3.74 -7.57
CA LYS A 106 2.04 5.20 -7.50
C LYS A 106 1.22 5.90 -8.60
N GLU A 107 1.22 5.38 -9.83
CA GLU A 107 0.45 5.92 -10.96
C GLU A 107 -1.06 5.87 -10.71
N HIS A 108 -1.55 4.80 -10.08
CA HIS A 108 -2.98 4.59 -9.82
C HIS A 108 -3.42 4.99 -8.40
N GLY A 109 -2.53 5.61 -7.61
CA GLY A 109 -2.82 6.07 -6.25
C GLY A 109 -3.26 4.95 -5.30
N LEU A 110 -2.68 3.77 -5.46
CA LEU A 110 -2.88 2.59 -4.62
C LEU A 110 -1.79 2.52 -3.53
N THR A 111 -2.11 1.86 -2.42
CA THR A 111 -1.08 1.44 -1.47
C THR A 111 -0.38 0.19 -1.98
N THR A 112 0.83 -0.07 -1.49
CA THR A 112 1.56 -1.30 -1.82
C THR A 112 0.82 -2.54 -1.32
N PRO A 113 0.95 -3.68 -2.02
CA PRO A 113 0.30 -4.92 -1.63
C PRO A 113 0.80 -5.37 -0.27
N HIS A 114 -0.06 -6.08 0.46
CA HIS A 114 0.30 -6.55 1.79
C HIS A 114 1.54 -7.45 1.73
N SER A 115 2.47 -7.31 2.68
CA SER A 115 3.74 -8.05 2.69
C SER A 115 3.53 -9.56 2.63
N GLU A 116 2.48 -10.07 3.29
CA GLU A 116 2.14 -11.50 3.30
C GLU A 116 1.64 -12.03 1.95
N VAL A 117 1.00 -11.18 1.13
CA VAL A 117 0.60 -11.56 -0.23
C VAL A 117 1.83 -11.61 -1.15
N ARG A 118 2.79 -10.68 -0.95
CA ARG A 118 4.09 -10.74 -1.63
C ARG A 118 4.88 -11.97 -1.22
N TYR A 119 4.98 -12.22 0.08
CA TYR A 119 5.68 -13.37 0.65
C TYR A 119 5.14 -14.69 0.08
N LEU A 120 3.81 -14.84 -0.04
CA LEU A 120 3.17 -15.99 -0.68
C LEU A 120 3.71 -16.24 -2.10
N CYS A 121 3.79 -15.18 -2.92
CA CYS A 121 4.24 -15.27 -4.31
C CYS A 121 5.76 -15.48 -4.42
N GLU A 122 6.55 -14.70 -3.68
CA GLU A 122 8.02 -14.75 -3.66
C GLU A 122 8.55 -16.13 -3.20
N ASN A 123 7.85 -16.78 -2.27
CA ASN A 123 8.19 -18.10 -1.76
C ASN A 123 7.47 -19.24 -2.49
N HIS A 124 6.77 -18.94 -3.60
CA HIS A 124 6.08 -19.93 -4.43
C HIS A 124 5.12 -20.83 -3.64
N LEU A 125 4.51 -20.27 -2.58
CA LEU A 125 3.55 -20.99 -1.74
C LEU A 125 2.22 -21.20 -2.48
N SER A 126 1.95 -20.35 -3.46
CA SER A 126 0.92 -20.52 -4.49
C SER A 126 1.51 -20.22 -5.87
N LYS A 127 0.86 -20.76 -6.91
CA LYS A 127 1.11 -20.43 -8.32
C LYS A 127 -0.08 -19.63 -8.85
N PRO A 128 0.05 -18.90 -9.98
CA PRO A 128 -1.09 -18.26 -10.63
C PRO A 128 -2.28 -19.21 -10.75
N CYS A 129 -3.39 -18.85 -10.12
CA CYS A 129 -4.55 -19.70 -9.92
C CYS A 129 -5.81 -18.86 -9.71
N LYS A 130 -6.97 -19.53 -9.59
CA LYS A 130 -8.24 -18.86 -9.31
C LYS A 130 -8.28 -18.37 -7.86
N THR A 131 -8.44 -17.05 -7.70
CA THR A 131 -8.24 -16.36 -6.42
C THR A 131 -9.44 -15.51 -6.01
N LEU A 132 -9.76 -15.51 -4.72
CA LEU A 132 -10.72 -14.58 -4.11
C LEU A 132 -9.98 -13.59 -3.20
N ASP A 133 -10.07 -12.29 -3.51
CA ASP A 133 -9.65 -11.19 -2.62
C ASP A 133 -10.89 -10.68 -1.86
N LEU A 134 -11.08 -11.22 -0.66
CA LEU A 134 -12.27 -11.05 0.18
C LEU A 134 -12.14 -9.77 1.04
N GLY A 135 -12.78 -8.68 0.61
CA GLY A 135 -12.61 -7.35 1.20
C GLY A 135 -11.43 -6.61 0.57
N SER A 136 -11.44 -6.52 -0.77
CA SER A 136 -10.31 -6.07 -1.57
C SER A 136 -9.96 -4.59 -1.40
N GLY A 137 -10.85 -3.79 -0.81
CA GLY A 137 -10.74 -2.33 -0.82
C GLY A 137 -10.58 -1.82 -2.25
N ARG A 138 -9.63 -0.90 -2.47
CA ARG A 138 -9.28 -0.40 -3.81
C ARG A 138 -8.43 -1.36 -4.66
N GLY A 139 -8.24 -2.61 -4.21
CA GLY A 139 -7.67 -3.69 -5.03
C GLY A 139 -6.15 -3.83 -5.00
N ARG A 140 -5.43 -3.30 -4.00
CA ARG A 140 -3.96 -3.36 -3.96
C ARG A 140 -3.39 -4.78 -4.11
N ASN A 141 -4.02 -5.76 -3.46
CA ASN A 141 -3.61 -7.16 -3.54
C ASN A 141 -4.12 -7.80 -4.83
N SER A 142 -5.37 -7.48 -5.21
CA SER A 142 -5.96 -7.94 -6.48
C SER A 142 -5.10 -7.57 -7.69
N PHE A 143 -4.67 -6.31 -7.82
CA PHE A 143 -3.79 -5.89 -8.89
C PHE A 143 -2.42 -6.56 -8.83
N TYR A 144 -1.83 -6.69 -7.63
CA TYR A 144 -0.57 -7.41 -7.47
C TYR A 144 -0.66 -8.83 -8.03
N LEU A 145 -1.68 -9.59 -7.59
CA LEU A 145 -1.88 -10.98 -8.00
C LEU A 145 -2.23 -11.09 -9.49
N ALA A 146 -3.11 -10.22 -10.01
CA ALA A 146 -3.47 -10.22 -11.42
C ALA A 146 -2.26 -9.94 -12.33
N LEU A 147 -1.38 -9.00 -11.95
CA LEU A 147 -0.14 -8.72 -12.67
C LEU A 147 0.88 -9.88 -12.61
N GLN A 148 0.74 -10.78 -11.64
CA GLN A 148 1.50 -12.04 -11.56
C GLN A 148 0.80 -13.19 -12.30
N GLY A 149 -0.34 -12.95 -12.96
CA GLY A 149 -1.07 -13.93 -13.76
C GLY A 149 -2.19 -14.68 -13.05
N TYR A 150 -2.51 -14.34 -11.79
CA TYR A 150 -3.64 -14.95 -11.08
C TYR A 150 -4.97 -14.48 -11.69
N ASP A 151 -5.98 -15.32 -11.63
CA ASP A 151 -7.36 -14.96 -12.02
C ASP A 151 -8.14 -14.54 -10.77
N VAL A 152 -8.39 -13.24 -10.62
CA VAL A 152 -8.80 -12.67 -9.32
C VAL A 152 -10.26 -12.22 -9.33
N THR A 153 -11.05 -12.78 -8.41
CA THR A 153 -12.33 -12.20 -7.99
C THR A 153 -12.10 -11.27 -6.80
N SER A 154 -12.31 -9.97 -6.99
CA SER A 154 -12.18 -8.90 -6.01
C SER A 154 -13.54 -8.46 -5.50
N VAL A 155 -13.78 -8.59 -4.19
CA VAL A 155 -15.08 -8.24 -3.61
C VAL A 155 -14.95 -7.31 -2.42
N ASP A 156 -15.88 -6.36 -2.31
CA ASP A 156 -15.94 -5.40 -1.20
C ASP A 156 -17.39 -4.96 -0.98
N ILE A 157 -17.73 -4.58 0.26
CA ILE A 157 -19.07 -4.07 0.59
C ILE A 157 -19.29 -2.66 0.03
N ASN A 158 -18.20 -1.91 -0.18
CA ASN A 158 -18.23 -0.53 -0.63
C ASN A 158 -18.23 -0.48 -2.18
N PRO A 159 -19.33 -0.03 -2.82
CA PRO A 159 -19.41 0.02 -4.28
C PRO A 159 -18.42 1.02 -4.90
N GLN A 160 -18.01 2.08 -4.18
CA GLN A 160 -16.99 3.01 -4.67
C GLN A 160 -15.59 2.36 -4.74
N HIS A 161 -15.28 1.43 -3.85
CA HIS A 161 -14.05 0.64 -3.94
C HIS A 161 -14.04 -0.22 -5.20
N ILE A 162 -15.14 -0.90 -5.48
CA ILE A 162 -15.31 -1.72 -6.69
C ILE A 162 -15.19 -0.85 -7.96
N GLN A 163 -15.86 0.29 -8.01
CA GLN A 163 -15.74 1.23 -9.13
C GLN A 163 -14.30 1.72 -9.34
N ALA A 164 -13.54 1.93 -8.26
CA ALA A 164 -12.14 2.32 -8.35
C ALA A 164 -11.27 1.21 -8.97
N ILE A 165 -11.54 -0.06 -8.63
CA ILE A 165 -10.87 -1.21 -9.27
C ILE A 165 -11.20 -1.24 -10.76
N ASP A 166 -12.48 -1.14 -11.13
CA ASP A 166 -12.89 -1.19 -12.55
C ASP A 166 -12.31 -0.05 -13.38
N PHE A 167 -12.19 1.15 -12.80
CA PHE A 167 -11.53 2.28 -13.45
C PHE A 167 -10.05 1.99 -13.73
N VAL A 168 -9.29 1.55 -12.72
CA VAL A 168 -7.87 1.25 -12.87
C VAL A 168 -7.65 0.07 -13.81
N LYS A 169 -8.49 -0.98 -13.71
CA LYS A 169 -8.50 -2.14 -14.58
C LYS A 169 -8.59 -1.75 -16.06
N LYS A 170 -9.58 -0.90 -16.39
CA LYS A 170 -9.77 -0.36 -17.74
C LYS A 170 -8.61 0.52 -18.20
N GLN A 171 -8.10 1.38 -17.31
CA GLN A 171 -7.00 2.29 -17.62
C GLN A 171 -5.69 1.53 -17.91
N ALA A 172 -5.42 0.47 -17.15
CA ALA A 172 -4.17 -0.29 -17.22
C ALA A 172 -4.24 -1.53 -18.14
N GLY A 173 -5.40 -1.86 -18.71
CA GLY A 173 -5.58 -3.04 -19.56
C GLY A 173 -5.42 -4.36 -18.81
N VAL A 174 -5.78 -4.40 -17.53
CA VAL A 174 -5.79 -5.64 -16.74
C VAL A 174 -7.13 -6.33 -16.98
N GLU A 175 -7.17 -7.58 -17.42
CA GLU A 175 -8.44 -8.24 -17.79
C GLU A 175 -8.87 -9.32 -16.79
N ASN A 176 -7.91 -9.91 -16.09
CA ASN A 176 -8.04 -11.01 -15.12
C ASN A 176 -8.42 -10.54 -13.71
N ILE A 177 -9.25 -9.49 -13.62
CA ILE A 177 -9.88 -9.05 -12.37
C ILE A 177 -11.39 -8.95 -12.57
N HIS A 178 -12.11 -9.81 -11.86
CA HIS A 178 -13.56 -9.83 -11.76
C HIS A 178 -14.00 -9.11 -10.48
N THR A 179 -14.96 -8.20 -10.57
CA THR A 179 -15.37 -7.37 -9.43
C THR A 179 -16.82 -7.63 -9.06
N ALA A 180 -17.12 -7.62 -7.76
CA ALA A 180 -18.50 -7.68 -7.28
C ALA A 180 -18.66 -6.95 -5.94
N VAL A 181 -19.83 -6.32 -5.74
CA VAL A 181 -20.22 -5.84 -4.42
C VAL A 181 -20.70 -7.03 -3.59
N TYR A 182 -20.13 -7.20 -2.40
CA TYR A 182 -20.40 -8.36 -1.55
C TYR A 182 -20.29 -8.01 -0.07
N ASP A 183 -21.27 -8.43 0.73
CA ASP A 183 -21.18 -8.37 2.18
C ASP A 183 -20.58 -9.66 2.71
N ILE A 184 -19.37 -9.57 3.27
CA ILE A 184 -18.66 -10.72 3.85
C ILE A 184 -19.45 -11.34 5.00
N ASN A 185 -20.23 -10.56 5.75
CA ASN A 185 -21.06 -11.09 6.84
C ASN A 185 -22.15 -12.06 6.35
N SER A 186 -22.47 -12.05 5.04
CA SER A 186 -23.44 -12.97 4.44
C SER A 186 -22.94 -14.42 4.36
N HIS A 187 -21.62 -14.66 4.43
CA HIS A 187 -21.00 -16.01 4.39
C HIS A 187 -21.59 -16.90 3.26
N GLN A 188 -21.73 -16.34 2.07
CA GLN A 188 -22.32 -16.96 0.88
C GLN A 188 -21.34 -16.93 -0.31
N ILE A 189 -20.11 -17.43 -0.11
CA ILE A 189 -19.22 -17.63 -1.26
C ILE A 189 -19.89 -18.68 -2.15
N GLN A 190 -19.86 -18.49 -3.48
CA GLN A 190 -20.59 -19.36 -4.42
C GLN A 190 -19.69 -20.32 -5.18
N GLU A 191 -18.45 -19.91 -5.42
CA GLU A 191 -17.48 -20.64 -6.23
C GLU A 191 -16.34 -21.16 -5.36
N ASN A 192 -15.61 -22.15 -5.87
CA ASN A 192 -14.42 -22.65 -5.21
C ASN A 192 -13.16 -21.99 -5.78
N TYR A 193 -12.18 -21.79 -4.91
CA TYR A 193 -10.94 -21.08 -5.19
C TYR A 193 -9.73 -21.91 -4.75
N GLU A 194 -8.61 -21.69 -5.43
CA GLU A 194 -7.31 -22.27 -5.05
C GLU A 194 -6.56 -21.34 -4.08
N LEU A 195 -6.91 -20.05 -4.07
CA LEU A 195 -6.38 -19.06 -3.14
C LEU A 195 -7.52 -18.17 -2.63
N ILE A 196 -7.65 -18.02 -1.31
CA ILE A 196 -8.52 -16.98 -0.72
C ILE A 196 -7.66 -16.10 0.19
N ILE A 197 -7.68 -14.79 -0.06
CA ILE A 197 -7.00 -13.81 0.78
C ILE A 197 -8.01 -12.87 1.46
N SER A 198 -7.73 -12.50 2.71
CA SER A 198 -8.49 -11.52 3.48
C SER A 198 -7.52 -10.80 4.43
N THR A 199 -6.91 -9.71 3.96
CA THR A 199 -5.88 -8.97 4.72
C THR A 199 -6.43 -7.67 5.29
N VAL A 200 -6.46 -7.55 6.62
CA VAL A 200 -6.89 -6.34 7.36
C VAL A 200 -8.37 -6.00 7.11
N VAL A 201 -9.22 -7.04 7.08
CA VAL A 201 -10.67 -6.91 6.80
C VAL A 201 -11.53 -7.40 7.97
N LEU A 202 -11.18 -8.54 8.57
CA LEU A 202 -12.07 -9.23 9.53
C LEU A 202 -12.42 -8.37 10.76
N MET A 203 -11.57 -7.43 11.17
CA MET A 203 -11.83 -6.49 12.27
C MET A 203 -13.01 -5.51 12.03
N PHE A 204 -13.52 -5.42 10.80
CA PHE A 204 -14.67 -4.59 10.43
C PHE A 204 -16.00 -5.38 10.37
N LEU A 205 -15.94 -6.70 10.55
CA LEU A 205 -17.09 -7.59 10.47
C LEU A 205 -17.82 -7.68 11.81
N GLN A 206 -19.01 -8.28 11.79
CA GLN A 206 -19.76 -8.63 12.99
C GLN A 206 -19.05 -9.79 13.71
N ARG A 207 -18.75 -9.63 15.00
CA ARG A 207 -17.94 -10.59 15.78
C ARG A 207 -18.51 -12.00 15.74
N GLU A 208 -19.82 -12.10 15.88
CA GLU A 208 -20.60 -13.34 15.88
C GLU A 208 -20.62 -14.06 14.52
N LYS A 209 -20.26 -13.36 13.44
CA LYS A 209 -20.21 -13.93 12.08
C LYS A 209 -18.83 -14.46 11.71
N ILE A 210 -17.76 -14.08 12.42
CA ILE A 210 -16.38 -14.45 12.08
C ILE A 210 -16.20 -15.96 11.90
N ALA A 211 -16.74 -16.77 12.82
CA ALA A 211 -16.65 -18.22 12.71
C ALA A 211 -17.27 -18.73 11.41
N ASN A 212 -18.49 -18.29 11.08
CA ASN A 212 -19.18 -18.70 9.86
C ASN A 212 -18.47 -18.20 8.60
N VAL A 213 -17.90 -16.98 8.64
CA VAL A 213 -17.11 -16.44 7.53
C VAL A 213 -15.87 -17.31 7.29
N ILE A 214 -15.14 -17.68 8.34
CA ILE A 214 -13.95 -18.52 8.22
C ILE A 214 -14.33 -19.93 7.73
N THR A 215 -15.39 -20.54 8.27
CA THR A 215 -15.90 -21.83 7.78
C THR A 215 -16.25 -21.76 6.29
N ASN A 216 -16.99 -20.73 5.86
CA ASN A 216 -17.35 -20.53 4.46
C ASN A 216 -16.11 -20.34 3.56
N MET A 217 -15.09 -19.61 4.01
CA MET A 217 -13.80 -19.56 3.29
C MET A 217 -13.18 -20.96 3.16
N GLN A 218 -13.13 -21.73 4.25
CA GLN A 218 -12.53 -23.07 4.27
C GLN A 218 -13.28 -24.05 3.36
N GLU A 219 -14.60 -24.02 3.36
CA GLU A 219 -15.47 -24.86 2.51
C GLU A 219 -15.24 -24.57 1.03
N HIS A 220 -15.08 -23.29 0.67
CA HIS A 220 -14.84 -22.84 -0.71
C HIS A 220 -13.38 -22.76 -1.14
N THR A 221 -12.46 -23.27 -0.31
CA THR A 221 -11.09 -23.50 -0.74
C THR A 221 -10.94 -24.94 -1.23
N LEU A 222 -10.36 -25.15 -2.41
CA LEU A 222 -10.10 -26.49 -2.94
C LEU A 222 -9.01 -27.22 -2.11
N PRO A 223 -9.02 -28.58 -2.06
CA PRO A 223 -7.89 -29.34 -1.52
C PRO A 223 -6.58 -28.91 -2.17
N GLY A 224 -5.52 -28.74 -1.37
CA GLY A 224 -4.25 -28.17 -1.80
C GLY A 224 -4.23 -26.64 -1.96
N GLY A 225 -5.39 -25.97 -1.91
CA GLY A 225 -5.52 -24.52 -1.95
C GLY A 225 -5.08 -23.83 -0.66
N VAL A 226 -4.90 -22.51 -0.70
CA VAL A 226 -4.29 -21.71 0.37
C VAL A 226 -5.20 -20.59 0.82
N ASN A 227 -5.27 -20.37 2.14
CA ASN A 227 -5.87 -19.17 2.73
C ASN A 227 -4.81 -18.26 3.35
N VAL A 228 -4.91 -16.96 3.07
CA VAL A 228 -4.07 -15.91 3.68
C VAL A 228 -4.95 -14.94 4.46
N ILE A 229 -4.76 -14.87 5.78
CA ILE A 229 -5.56 -13.99 6.65
C ILE A 229 -4.62 -13.14 7.49
N VAL A 230 -4.92 -11.84 7.57
CA VAL A 230 -4.29 -10.91 8.50
C VAL A 230 -5.39 -10.17 9.25
N CYS A 231 -5.45 -10.30 10.57
CA CYS A 231 -6.48 -9.65 11.39
C CYS A 231 -5.90 -9.16 12.72
N ALA A 232 -6.45 -8.06 13.25
CA ALA A 232 -6.07 -7.56 14.57
C ALA A 232 -6.46 -8.55 15.68
N VAL A 233 -5.56 -8.70 16.65
CA VAL A 233 -5.71 -9.53 17.86
C VAL A 233 -5.79 -8.61 19.07
N GLU A 234 -6.72 -8.92 19.97
CA GLU A 234 -6.88 -8.20 21.23
C GLU A 234 -5.75 -8.57 22.19
N THR A 235 -5.08 -7.53 22.70
CA THR A 235 -4.08 -7.60 23.77
C THR A 235 -4.49 -6.65 24.91
N PRO A 236 -3.97 -6.85 26.14
CA PRO A 236 -4.28 -5.96 27.26
C PRO A 236 -4.04 -4.46 26.98
N ASP A 237 -3.04 -4.14 26.15
CA ASP A 237 -2.66 -2.77 25.79
C ASP A 237 -3.33 -2.26 24.50
N THR A 238 -4.36 -2.95 23.99
CA THR A 238 -5.03 -2.56 22.74
C THR A 238 -5.77 -1.23 22.92
N PRO A 239 -5.47 -0.19 22.13
CA PRO A 239 -6.11 1.12 22.23
C PRO A 239 -7.49 1.11 21.54
N LEU A 240 -8.48 0.46 22.17
CA LEU A 240 -9.82 0.25 21.62
C LEU A 240 -10.49 1.56 21.16
N ASP A 241 -10.30 2.65 21.90
CA ASP A 241 -10.93 3.95 21.61
C ASP A 241 -10.32 4.68 20.39
N LEU A 242 -9.13 4.25 19.91
CA LEU A 242 -8.43 4.90 18.79
C LEU A 242 -8.70 4.22 17.44
N VAL A 243 -9.36 3.07 17.45
CA VAL A 243 -9.53 2.22 16.26
C VAL A 243 -11.01 2.05 15.89
N PRO A 244 -11.36 2.05 14.60
CA PRO A 244 -12.75 1.95 14.15
C PRO A 244 -13.21 0.48 14.02
N PHE A 245 -12.60 -0.43 14.78
CA PHE A 245 -12.82 -1.87 14.62
C PHE A 245 -14.06 -2.30 15.38
N LYS A 246 -14.88 -3.14 14.75
CA LYS A 246 -16.05 -3.75 15.39
C LYS A 246 -15.67 -4.94 16.24
N CYS A 247 -14.55 -5.57 15.93
CA CYS A 247 -14.06 -6.71 16.68
C CYS A 247 -12.56 -6.94 16.56
N PHE A 248 -12.05 -7.72 17.50
CA PHE A 248 -10.72 -8.30 17.51
C PHE A 248 -10.82 -9.82 17.67
N LEU A 249 -9.81 -10.54 17.17
CA LEU A 249 -9.63 -11.95 17.49
C LEU A 249 -9.00 -12.08 18.88
N LYS A 250 -9.29 -13.18 19.57
CA LYS A 250 -8.59 -13.57 20.78
C LYS A 250 -7.24 -14.21 20.42
N PRO A 251 -6.24 -14.18 21.32
CA PRO A 251 -5.00 -14.90 21.11
C PRO A 251 -5.23 -16.38 20.80
N GLY A 252 -4.57 -16.88 19.77
CA GLY A 252 -4.67 -18.26 19.27
C GLY A 252 -5.96 -18.60 18.51
N GLU A 253 -6.92 -17.68 18.41
CA GLU A 253 -8.24 -17.97 17.82
C GLU A 253 -8.15 -18.31 16.34
N LEU A 254 -7.36 -17.56 15.56
CA LEU A 254 -7.19 -17.80 14.14
C LEU A 254 -6.52 -19.15 13.87
N GLY A 255 -5.48 -19.49 14.63
CA GLY A 255 -4.84 -20.80 14.56
C GLY A 255 -5.80 -21.93 14.91
N GLY A 256 -6.69 -21.73 15.89
CA GLY A 256 -7.71 -22.70 16.28
C GLY A 256 -8.67 -23.05 15.15
N TYR A 257 -9.09 -22.08 14.34
CA TYR A 257 -9.95 -22.34 13.18
C TYR A 257 -9.28 -23.20 12.10
N TYR A 258 -7.96 -23.08 11.94
CA TYR A 258 -7.18 -23.77 10.90
C TYR A 258 -6.38 -24.96 11.42
N LYS A 259 -6.69 -25.48 12.63
CA LYS A 259 -5.96 -26.59 13.26
C LYS A 259 -5.84 -27.87 12.41
N ASP A 260 -6.81 -28.09 11.52
CA ASP A 260 -6.87 -29.28 10.66
C ASP A 260 -6.17 -29.07 9.30
N TRP A 261 -5.68 -27.87 9.04
CA TRP A 261 -4.95 -27.47 7.83
C TRP A 261 -3.44 -27.52 8.04
N ASP A 262 -2.68 -27.51 6.96
CA ASP A 262 -1.22 -27.38 7.02
C ASP A 262 -0.84 -25.90 7.17
N ILE A 263 -0.39 -25.52 8.37
CA ILE A 263 0.02 -24.15 8.67
C ILE A 263 1.40 -23.89 8.07
N LEU A 264 1.46 -23.10 7.00
CA LEU A 264 2.71 -22.71 6.33
C LEU A 264 3.38 -21.53 7.06
N LYS A 265 2.58 -20.63 7.63
CA LYS A 265 3.04 -19.51 8.44
C LYS A 265 1.97 -19.12 9.46
N TYR A 266 2.37 -18.92 10.72
CA TYR A 266 1.52 -18.34 11.76
C TYR A 266 2.31 -17.48 12.73
N ASN A 267 1.81 -16.30 13.05
CA ASN A 267 2.30 -15.49 14.17
C ASN A 267 1.22 -14.48 14.62
N GLU A 268 1.40 -13.92 15.82
CA GLU A 268 0.57 -12.84 16.37
C GLU A 268 1.44 -11.65 16.77
N ASN A 269 2.36 -11.27 15.87
CA ASN A 269 3.38 -10.27 16.17
C ASN A 269 2.79 -8.85 16.22
N PRO A 270 3.45 -7.93 16.95
CA PRO A 270 3.12 -6.51 16.88
C PRO A 270 3.37 -5.94 15.48
N GLY A 271 2.45 -5.10 15.03
CA GLY A 271 2.51 -4.29 13.82
C GLY A 271 1.99 -2.89 14.07
N HIS A 272 1.98 -2.07 13.02
CA HIS A 272 1.53 -0.68 13.08
C HIS A 272 0.45 -0.41 12.04
N LEU A 273 -0.61 0.29 12.43
CA LEU A 273 -1.56 0.83 11.48
C LEU A 273 -0.94 2.00 10.71
N HIS A 274 -1.47 2.27 9.51
CA HIS A 274 -1.18 3.53 8.81
C HIS A 274 -1.74 4.76 9.54
N ARG A 275 -2.74 4.56 10.42
CA ARG A 275 -3.32 5.62 11.26
C ARG A 275 -2.35 6.01 12.38
N THR A 276 -2.28 7.30 12.67
CA THR A 276 -1.49 7.86 13.77
C THR A 276 -2.38 8.31 14.94
N ASP A 277 -1.80 8.37 16.14
CA ASP A 277 -2.39 8.98 17.32
C ASP A 277 -2.31 10.52 17.27
N SER A 278 -2.74 11.19 18.35
CA SER A 278 -2.70 12.66 18.49
C SER A 278 -1.28 13.24 18.52
N GLN A 279 -0.26 12.41 18.73
CA GLN A 279 1.16 12.80 18.71
C GLN A 279 1.83 12.49 17.36
N GLY A 280 1.09 11.93 16.39
CA GLY A 280 1.61 11.56 15.08
C GLY A 280 2.32 10.20 15.04
N ASN A 281 2.29 9.41 16.14
CA ASN A 281 2.88 8.07 16.16
C ASN A 281 1.92 7.05 15.55
N ARG A 282 2.43 6.09 14.77
CA ARG A 282 1.60 5.00 14.23
C ARG A 282 1.04 4.15 15.37
N ILE A 283 -0.26 3.83 15.30
CA ILE A 283 -0.93 3.03 16.34
C ILE A 283 -0.42 1.59 16.29
N LYS A 284 0.12 1.09 17.41
CA LYS A 284 0.63 -0.27 17.57
C LYS A 284 -0.50 -1.24 17.92
N LEU A 285 -0.55 -2.39 17.25
CA LEU A 285 -1.50 -3.48 17.49
C LEU A 285 -0.83 -4.83 17.22
N ASN A 286 -1.36 -5.91 17.77
CA ASN A 286 -0.96 -7.26 17.36
C ASN A 286 -1.84 -7.74 16.20
N PHE A 287 -1.25 -8.49 15.28
CA PHE A 287 -1.95 -9.05 14.13
C PHE A 287 -1.71 -10.55 14.04
N ALA A 288 -2.79 -11.33 14.05
CA ALA A 288 -2.76 -12.72 13.64
C ALA A 288 -2.53 -12.76 12.13
N THR A 289 -1.38 -13.31 11.74
CA THR A 289 -0.99 -13.54 10.35
C THR A 289 -0.98 -15.04 10.12
N LEU A 290 -1.78 -15.51 9.17
CA LEU A 290 -1.92 -16.92 8.82
C LEU A 290 -1.73 -17.10 7.31
N ILE A 291 -0.91 -18.09 6.94
CA ILE A 291 -0.92 -18.73 5.63
C ILE A 291 -1.11 -20.23 5.88
N ALA A 292 -2.23 -20.79 5.43
CA ALA A 292 -2.58 -22.19 5.67
C ALA A 292 -3.02 -22.87 4.37
N ARG A 293 -2.63 -24.13 4.18
CA ARG A 293 -2.98 -24.96 3.02
C ARG A 293 -3.99 -26.04 3.41
N LYS A 294 -5.04 -26.21 2.60
CA LYS A 294 -6.02 -27.27 2.79
C LYS A 294 -5.41 -28.62 2.42
N LYS A 295 -5.62 -29.62 3.27
CA LYS A 295 -5.22 -31.00 3.00
C LYS A 295 -6.04 -31.62 1.87
#